data_AF-A0A662HD72-F1
#
_entry.id   AF-A0A662HD72-F1
#
_cell.length_a   1.000
_cell.length_b   1.000
_cell.length_c   1.000
_cell.angle_alpha   90.00
_cell.angle_beta   90.00
_cell.angle_gamma   90.00
#
_symmetry.space_group_name_H-M   'P 1'
#
loop_
_entity.id
_entity.type
_entity.pdbx_description
1 polymer ?
#
loop_
_entity_poly.entity_id
_entity_poly.type
_entity_poly.pdbx_seq_one_letter_code
_entity_poly.pdbx_strand_id
1 'polypeptide(L)'
;MAGGKVIWFYLPIEGRLVAVPRGVVRRVVKATRLAPDGNPYWGFSNALSEREVMEFLRCLREGREPPPELGRRVAYYITFYAENLVLSTYMTVKALCGEEEAGDYLGSMEPVLEELRSMLYRAEREGASRSLLWRMLQLCIRHGMDPF
;
A
#
# COMPACT_ATOMS: atom_id res chain seq x y z
N MET A 1 29.90 -0.07 -13.65
CA MET A 1 29.28 -0.19 -12.32
C MET A 1 28.27 0.93 -12.17
N ALA A 2 26.99 0.66 -12.42
CA ALA A 2 25.96 1.69 -12.34
C ALA A 2 25.69 2.00 -10.88
N GLY A 3 26.22 3.13 -10.39
CA GLY A 3 25.87 3.71 -9.09
C GLY A 3 24.41 4.14 -9.10
N GLY A 4 23.49 3.20 -8.95
CA GLY A 4 22.07 3.47 -8.80
C GLY A 4 21.88 4.27 -7.52
N LYS A 5 21.46 5.53 -7.63
CA LYS A 5 21.17 6.38 -6.46
C LYS A 5 20.26 5.60 -5.51
N VAL A 6 20.70 5.39 -4.27
CA VAL A 6 19.90 4.79 -3.20
C VAL A 6 19.05 5.85 -2.51
N ILE A 7 18.00 5.42 -1.81
CA ILE A 7 17.28 6.21 -0.81
C ILE A 7 17.59 5.58 0.55
N TRP A 8 17.94 6.41 1.52
CA TRP A 8 18.17 5.97 2.89
C TRP A 8 16.89 6.12 3.69
N PHE A 9 16.47 5.02 4.33
CA PHE A 9 15.34 5.00 5.25
C PHE A 9 15.83 4.67 6.65
N TYR A 10 15.33 5.39 7.64
CA TYR A 10 15.57 5.06 9.04
C TYR A 10 14.48 4.09 9.51
N LEU A 11 14.87 2.94 10.05
CA LEU A 11 13.99 1.98 10.70
C LEU A 11 14.05 2.22 12.22
N PRO A 12 13.05 2.88 12.84
CA PRO A 12 13.15 3.31 14.23
C PRO A 12 13.23 2.15 15.23
N ILE A 13 12.47 1.08 14.98
CA ILE A 13 12.44 -0.12 15.82
C ILE A 13 13.82 -0.79 15.88
N GLU A 14 14.56 -0.70 14.78
CA GLU A 14 15.84 -1.36 14.60
C GLU A 14 17.04 -0.44 14.79
N GLY A 15 16.82 0.86 15.01
CA GLY A 15 17.86 1.87 15.21
C GLY A 15 18.85 2.02 14.05
N ARG A 16 18.46 1.69 12.81
CA ARG A 16 19.40 1.60 11.67
C ARG A 16 18.90 2.25 10.39
N LEU A 17 19.86 2.65 9.57
CA LEU A 17 19.63 3.13 8.21
C LEU A 17 19.69 1.97 7.21
N VAL A 18 18.69 1.87 6.35
CA VAL A 18 18.63 0.90 5.25
C VAL A 18 18.74 1.64 3.93
N ALA A 19 19.72 1.25 3.12
CA ALA A 19 19.83 1.72 1.74
C ALA A 19 18.91 0.89 0.85
N VAL A 20 17.95 1.55 0.20
CA VAL A 20 17.07 0.92 -0.80
C VAL A 20 17.39 1.50 -2.17
N PRO A 21 17.65 0.68 -3.21
CA PRO A 21 17.81 1.19 -4.55
C PRO A 21 16.56 1.94 -5.03
N ARG A 22 16.72 3.12 -5.65
CA ARG A 22 15.57 3.89 -6.18
C ARG A 22 14.69 3.08 -7.14
N GLY A 23 15.27 2.13 -7.86
CA GLY A 23 14.53 1.22 -8.74
C GLY A 23 13.53 0.37 -7.98
N VAL A 24 13.92 -0.15 -6.80
CA VAL A 24 13.04 -0.91 -5.91
C VAL A 24 11.91 -0.02 -5.41
N VAL A 25 12.22 1.18 -4.92
CA VAL A 25 11.19 2.12 -4.43
C VAL A 25 10.15 2.43 -5.50
N ARG A 26 10.59 2.70 -6.74
CA ARG A 26 9.68 2.97 -7.88
C ARG A 26 8.89 1.75 -8.34
N ARG A 27 9.43 0.54 -8.13
CA ARG A 27 8.77 -0.73 -8.45
C ARG A 27 7.68 -1.04 -7.42
N VAL A 28 7.92 -0.74 -6.14
CA VAL A 28 7.01 -1.00 -5.02
C VAL A 28 5.97 0.10 -4.84
N VAL A 29 6.36 1.36 -4.94
CA VAL A 29 5.47 2.53 -4.82
C VAL A 29 5.35 3.16 -6.21
N LYS A 30 4.48 2.58 -7.02
CA LYS A 30 4.37 2.85 -8.46
C LYS A 30 3.11 3.64 -8.80
N ALA A 31 1.98 3.29 -8.18
CA ALA A 31 0.70 3.93 -8.46
C ALA A 31 0.33 5.01 -7.45
N THR A 32 0.98 5.01 -6.27
CA THR A 32 0.69 5.98 -5.22
C THR A 32 1.92 6.82 -4.87
N ARG A 33 2.08 7.18 -3.59
CA ARG A 33 3.18 7.99 -3.07
C ARG A 33 3.75 7.37 -1.82
N LEU A 34 4.98 7.73 -1.48
CA LEU A 34 5.54 7.39 -0.17
C LEU A 34 4.73 8.08 0.93
N ALA A 35 4.46 7.36 2.01
CA ALA A 35 3.89 7.94 3.22
C ALA A 35 4.88 8.99 3.78
N PRO A 36 4.44 10.25 4.00
CA PRO A 36 5.33 11.34 4.42
C PRO A 36 6.18 11.00 5.64
N ASP A 37 5.57 10.35 6.63
CA ASP A 37 6.21 9.98 7.90
C ASP A 37 6.53 8.47 7.97
N GLY A 38 6.54 7.78 6.83
CA GLY A 38 6.73 6.33 6.75
C GLY A 38 5.57 5.50 7.31
N ASN A 39 4.48 6.15 7.73
CA ASN A 39 3.32 5.51 8.33
C ASN A 39 2.11 5.55 7.36
N PRO A 40 1.68 4.41 6.80
CA PRO A 40 0.57 4.37 5.87
C PRO A 40 -0.82 4.37 6.52
N TYR A 41 -0.94 4.18 7.83
CA TYR A 41 -2.23 4.11 8.51
C TYR A 41 -3.00 5.42 8.31
N TRP A 42 -4.28 5.34 7.96
CA TRP A 42 -5.11 6.52 7.64
C TRP A 42 -5.07 7.59 8.74
N GLY A 43 -5.05 7.17 10.01
CA GLY A 43 -4.98 8.08 11.16
C GLY A 43 -3.67 8.86 11.30
N PHE A 44 -2.61 8.46 10.58
CA PHE A 44 -1.32 9.15 10.55
C PHE A 44 -1.04 9.81 9.20
N SER A 45 -1.34 9.12 8.10
CA SER A 45 -1.04 9.59 6.74
C SER A 45 -1.98 10.68 6.22
N ASN A 46 -3.11 10.90 6.90
CA ASN A 46 -4.21 11.77 6.45
C ASN A 46 -4.73 11.44 5.04
N ALA A 47 -4.54 10.20 4.57
CA ALA A 47 -5.08 9.76 3.28
C ALA A 47 -6.61 9.63 3.31
N LEU A 48 -7.16 9.25 4.47
CA LEU A 48 -8.58 9.25 4.79
C LEU A 48 -8.78 9.85 6.18
N SER A 49 -9.88 10.57 6.37
CA SER A 49 -10.34 10.98 7.70
C SER A 49 -11.16 9.87 8.36
N GLU A 50 -11.27 9.90 9.69
CA GLU A 50 -12.12 8.96 10.44
C GLU A 50 -13.57 8.93 9.92
N ARG A 51 -14.13 10.10 9.61
CA ARG A 51 -15.49 10.22 9.04
C ARG A 51 -15.63 9.41 7.74
N GLU A 52 -14.61 9.46 6.88
CA GLU A 52 -14.60 8.75 5.60
C GLU A 52 -14.48 7.25 5.78
N VAL A 53 -13.62 6.82 6.70
CA VAL A 53 -13.48 5.41 7.08
C VAL A 53 -14.81 4.88 7.61
N MET A 54 -15.43 5.59 8.56
CA MET A 54 -16.71 5.18 9.15
C MET A 54 -17.83 5.15 8.12
N GLU A 55 -17.88 6.12 7.20
CA GLU A 55 -18.85 6.12 6.10
C GLU A 55 -18.67 4.90 5.19
N PHE A 56 -17.43 4.59 4.81
CA PHE A 56 -17.12 3.45 3.96
C PHE A 56 -17.49 2.13 4.63
N LEU A 57 -17.10 1.93 5.90
CA LEU A 57 -17.43 0.73 6.68
C LEU A 57 -18.95 0.56 6.83
N ARG A 58 -19.68 1.67 7.02
CA ARG A 58 -21.14 1.68 7.04
C ARG A 58 -21.74 1.23 5.71
N CYS A 59 -21.24 1.74 4.58
CA CYS A 59 -21.65 1.31 3.24
C CYS A 59 -21.41 -0.19 3.03
N LEU A 60 -20.26 -0.73 3.45
CA LEU A 60 -19.98 -2.16 3.38
C LEU A 60 -20.99 -2.99 4.17
N ARG A 61 -21.22 -2.63 5.44
CA ARG A 61 -22.15 -3.30 6.35
C ARG A 61 -23.58 -3.33 5.80
N GLU A 62 -24.01 -2.23 5.20
CA GLU A 62 -25.38 -2.07 4.69
C GLU A 62 -25.54 -2.51 3.23
N GLY A 63 -24.47 -3.00 2.59
CA GLY A 63 -24.49 -3.40 1.19
C GLY A 63 -24.71 -2.26 0.19
N ARG A 64 -24.47 -1.00 0.61
CA ARG A 64 -24.66 0.21 -0.22
C ARG A 64 -23.39 0.59 -0.96
N GLU A 65 -23.56 1.16 -2.15
CA GLU A 65 -22.46 1.80 -2.87
C GLU A 65 -21.94 3.01 -2.08
N PRO A 66 -20.61 3.20 -1.96
CA PRO A 66 -20.08 4.43 -1.40
C PRO A 66 -20.33 5.61 -2.35
N PRO A 67 -20.37 6.85 -1.84
CA PRO A 67 -20.29 8.03 -2.69
C PRO A 67 -19.10 7.93 -3.67
N PRO A 68 -19.23 8.30 -4.95
CA PRO A 68 -18.20 8.05 -5.97
C PRO A 68 -16.81 8.57 -5.61
N GLU A 69 -16.74 9.76 -5.01
CA GLU A 69 -15.48 10.35 -4.56
C GLU A 69 -14.86 9.58 -3.39
N LEU A 70 -15.67 9.21 -2.40
CA LEU A 70 -15.22 8.38 -1.28
C LEU A 70 -14.69 7.04 -1.78
N GLY A 71 -15.41 6.39 -2.70
CA GLY A 71 -14.98 5.12 -3.28
C GLY A 71 -13.61 5.21 -3.96
N ARG A 72 -13.37 6.25 -4.77
CA ARG A 72 -12.05 6.47 -5.39
C ARG A 72 -10.95 6.70 -4.37
N ARG A 73 -11.22 7.50 -3.34
CA ARG A 73 -10.26 7.75 -2.25
C ARG A 73 -9.94 6.48 -1.46
N VAL A 74 -10.93 5.63 -1.21
CA VAL A 74 -10.74 4.33 -0.56
C VAL A 74 -9.92 3.38 -1.44
N ALA A 75 -10.21 3.29 -2.75
CA ALA A 75 -9.40 2.49 -3.68
C ALA A 75 -7.93 2.92 -3.69
N TYR A 76 -7.71 4.25 -3.77
CA TYR A 76 -6.38 4.82 -3.69
C TYR A 76 -5.71 4.48 -2.36
N TYR A 77 -6.41 4.66 -1.23
CA TYR A 77 -5.88 4.39 0.10
C TYR A 77 -5.49 2.91 0.30
N ILE A 78 -6.32 1.95 -0.13
CA ILE A 78 -5.99 0.52 -0.03
C ILE A 78 -4.69 0.22 -0.78
N THR A 79 -4.53 0.77 -1.98
CA THR A 79 -3.31 0.59 -2.80
C THR A 79 -2.12 1.29 -2.16
N PHE A 80 -2.30 2.53 -1.67
CA PHE A 80 -1.29 3.31 -0.97
C PHE A 80 -0.78 2.60 0.28
N TYR A 81 -1.71 2.03 1.06
CA TYR A 81 -1.39 1.26 2.25
C TYR A 81 -0.55 0.04 1.90
N ALA A 82 -0.99 -0.75 0.92
CA ALA A 82 -0.27 -1.95 0.49
C ALA A 82 1.13 -1.64 -0.06
N GLU A 83 1.28 -0.65 -0.94
CA GLU A 83 2.58 -0.28 -1.50
C GLU A 83 3.56 0.16 -0.39
N ASN A 84 3.11 0.99 0.55
CA ASN A 84 3.97 1.48 1.64
C ASN A 84 4.26 0.40 2.69
N LEU A 85 3.29 -0.46 3.02
CA LEU A 85 3.50 -1.58 3.92
C LEU A 85 4.48 -2.59 3.31
N VAL A 86 4.32 -2.93 2.02
CA VAL A 86 5.25 -3.83 1.33
C VAL A 86 6.66 -3.25 1.30
N LEU A 87 6.82 -1.95 1.05
CA LEU A 87 8.14 -1.31 1.11
C LEU A 87 8.73 -1.37 2.52
N SER A 88 7.93 -1.08 3.55
CA SER A 88 8.34 -1.16 4.95
C SER A 88 8.83 -2.55 5.32
N THR A 89 8.03 -3.58 5.01
CA THR A 89 8.39 -4.98 5.26
C THR A 89 9.63 -5.40 4.47
N TYR A 90 9.75 -4.99 3.19
CA TYR A 90 10.96 -5.24 2.40
C TYR A 90 12.20 -4.67 3.10
N MET A 91 12.13 -3.44 3.62
CA MET A 91 13.25 -2.83 4.35
C MET A 91 13.57 -3.59 5.64
N THR A 92 12.56 -4.01 6.39
CA THR A 92 12.73 -4.79 7.61
C THR A 92 13.36 -6.15 7.34
N VAL A 93 12.85 -6.90 6.34
CA VAL A 93 13.42 -8.19 5.92
C VAL A 93 14.84 -7.99 5.40
N LYS A 94 15.09 -6.96 4.58
CA LYS A 94 16.43 -6.65 4.09
C LYS A 94 17.43 -6.40 5.21
N ALA A 95 16.97 -5.73 6.26
CA ALA A 95 17.83 -5.38 7.37
C ALA A 95 18.06 -6.57 8.30
N LEU A 96 17.04 -7.38 8.58
CA LEU A 96 17.13 -8.53 9.50
C LEU A 96 17.73 -9.78 8.85
N CYS A 97 17.35 -10.09 7.62
CA CYS A 97 17.62 -11.37 6.96
C CYS A 97 18.65 -11.24 5.83
N GLY A 98 18.60 -10.15 5.05
CA GLY A 98 19.53 -9.93 3.95
C GLY A 98 18.83 -9.54 2.64
N GLU A 99 19.63 -9.28 1.60
CA GLU A 99 19.12 -8.87 0.28
C GLU A 99 18.33 -10.00 -0.41
N GLU A 100 18.75 -11.25 -0.25
CA GLU A 100 18.14 -12.41 -0.92
C GLU A 100 16.70 -12.62 -0.42
N GLU A 101 16.51 -12.72 0.90
CA GLU A 101 15.21 -12.90 1.52
C GLU A 101 14.27 -11.71 1.26
N ALA A 102 14.83 -10.50 1.20
CA ALA A 102 14.06 -9.32 0.84
C ALA A 102 13.61 -9.36 -0.63
N GLY A 103 14.47 -9.86 -1.52
CA GLY A 103 14.16 -10.12 -2.93
C GLY A 103 13.03 -11.13 -3.08
N ASP A 104 13.10 -12.26 -2.36
CA ASP A 104 12.06 -13.30 -2.38
C ASP A 104 10.72 -12.79 -1.84
N TYR A 105 10.75 -12.07 -0.71
CA TYR A 105 9.57 -11.40 -0.18
C TYR A 105 8.94 -10.47 -1.22
N LEU A 106 9.74 -9.62 -1.85
CA LEU A 106 9.25 -8.68 -2.86
C LEU A 106 8.69 -9.42 -4.08
N GLY A 107 9.36 -10.49 -4.54
CA GLY A 107 8.87 -11.34 -5.61
C GLY A 107 7.50 -11.94 -5.32
N SER A 108 7.23 -12.31 -4.06
CA SER A 108 5.92 -12.84 -3.65
C SER A 108 4.81 -11.77 -3.60
N MET A 109 5.15 -10.51 -3.28
CA MET A 109 4.18 -9.43 -3.10
C MET A 109 3.91 -8.61 -4.37
N GLU A 110 4.79 -8.67 -5.36
CA GLU A 110 4.62 -7.95 -6.62
C GLU A 110 3.34 -8.28 -7.40
N PRO A 111 2.95 -9.55 -7.55
CA PRO A 111 1.68 -9.89 -8.20
C PRO A 111 0.48 -9.26 -7.46
N VAL A 112 0.53 -9.22 -6.13
CA VAL A 112 -0.51 -8.61 -5.29
C VAL A 112 -0.60 -7.11 -5.54
N LEU A 113 0.55 -6.42 -5.60
CA LEU A 113 0.60 -4.99 -5.90
C LEU A 113 0.10 -4.69 -7.32
N GLU A 114 0.49 -5.45 -8.33
CA GLU A 114 0.00 -5.24 -9.71
C GLU A 114 -1.51 -5.47 -9.83
N GLU A 115 -2.08 -6.46 -9.11
CA GLU A 115 -3.52 -6.66 -9.09
C GLU A 115 -4.27 -5.50 -8.40
N LEU A 116 -3.75 -4.99 -7.26
CA LEU A 116 -4.28 -3.79 -6.61
C LEU A 116 -4.22 -2.57 -7.53
N ARG A 117 -3.10 -2.35 -8.22
CA ARG A 117 -2.92 -1.25 -9.17
C ARG A 117 -3.89 -1.35 -10.34
N SER A 118 -4.12 -2.56 -10.86
CA SER A 118 -5.12 -2.78 -11.91
C SER A 118 -6.53 -2.45 -11.42
N MET A 119 -6.89 -2.83 -10.18
CA MET A 119 -8.18 -2.48 -9.59
C MET A 119 -8.31 -0.98 -9.33
N LEU A 120 -7.24 -0.31 -8.88
CA LEU A 120 -7.20 1.14 -8.73
C LEU A 120 -7.43 1.85 -10.07
N TYR A 121 -6.72 1.45 -11.12
CA TYR A 121 -6.91 2.02 -12.47
C TYR A 121 -8.37 1.90 -12.93
N ARG A 122 -9.01 0.75 -12.69
CA ARG A 122 -10.44 0.56 -12.97
C ARG A 122 -11.32 1.47 -12.12
N ALA A 123 -11.03 1.59 -10.82
CA ALA A 123 -11.76 2.47 -9.91
C ALA A 123 -11.70 3.95 -10.36
N GLU A 124 -10.56 4.40 -10.87
CA GLU A 124 -10.37 5.75 -11.40
C GLU A 124 -11.15 5.98 -12.70
N ARG A 125 -11.11 5.01 -13.61
CA ARG A 125 -11.71 5.08 -14.96
C ARG A 125 -13.22 4.88 -14.97
N GLU A 126 -13.70 3.88 -14.24
CA GLU A 126 -15.07 3.36 -14.31
C GLU A 126 -15.88 3.71 -13.05
N GLY A 127 -15.21 4.13 -11.98
CA GLY A 127 -15.80 4.32 -10.66
C GLY A 127 -15.49 3.14 -9.73
N ALA A 128 -15.46 3.45 -8.43
CA ALA A 128 -15.10 2.51 -7.38
C ALA A 128 -16.35 1.88 -6.77
N SER A 129 -16.83 0.79 -7.36
CA SER A 129 -17.99 0.07 -6.81
C SER A 129 -17.64 -0.60 -5.47
N ARG A 130 -18.66 -0.84 -4.63
CA ARG A 130 -18.55 -1.60 -3.39
C ARG A 130 -17.92 -2.97 -3.62
N SER A 131 -18.30 -3.65 -4.69
CA SER A 131 -17.77 -4.98 -5.03
C SER A 131 -16.29 -4.94 -5.44
N LEU A 132 -15.85 -3.90 -6.15
CA LEU A 132 -14.45 -3.69 -6.49
C LEU A 132 -13.61 -3.40 -5.25
N LEU A 133 -14.08 -2.47 -4.40
CA LEU A 133 -13.41 -2.14 -3.14
C LEU A 133 -13.32 -3.34 -2.20
N TRP A 134 -14.39 -4.14 -2.12
CA TRP A 134 -14.39 -5.36 -1.33
C TRP A 134 -13.37 -6.38 -1.85
N ARG A 135 -13.23 -6.52 -3.18
CA ARG A 135 -12.19 -7.37 -3.78
C ARG A 135 -10.77 -6.90 -3.44
N MET A 136 -10.53 -5.59 -3.47
CA MET A 136 -9.24 -5.01 -3.05
C MET A 136 -8.94 -5.35 -1.58
N LEU A 137 -9.92 -5.21 -0.69
CA LEU A 137 -9.78 -5.59 0.73
C LEU A 137 -9.53 -7.08 0.92
N GLN A 138 -10.29 -7.93 0.23
CA GLN A 138 -10.10 -9.38 0.31
C GLN A 138 -8.70 -9.79 -0.17
N LEU A 139 -8.19 -9.15 -1.22
CA LEU A 139 -6.84 -9.37 -1.69
C LEU A 139 -5.82 -8.98 -0.61
N CYS A 140 -5.96 -7.80 0.02
CA CYS A 140 -5.10 -7.41 1.13
C CYS A 140 -5.13 -8.42 2.29
N ILE A 141 -6.32 -8.80 2.77
CA ILE A 141 -6.49 -9.69 3.92
C ILE A 141 -5.89 -11.07 3.65
N ARG A 142 -6.07 -11.64 2.44
CA ARG A 142 -5.47 -12.93 2.07
C ARG A 142 -3.94 -12.95 2.14
N HIS A 143 -3.32 -11.77 2.04
CA HIS A 143 -1.87 -11.59 2.12
C HIS A 143 -1.44 -10.90 3.44
N GLY A 144 -2.29 -10.92 4.47
CA GLY A 144 -1.96 -10.42 5.80
C GLY A 144 -1.84 -8.89 5.89
N MET A 145 -2.41 -8.14 4.94
CA MET A 145 -2.46 -6.68 4.97
C MET A 145 -3.85 -6.24 5.42
N ASP A 146 -3.92 -5.35 6.41
CA ASP A 146 -5.18 -4.83 6.95
C ASP A 146 -5.24 -3.30 6.88
N PRO A 147 -5.85 -2.72 5.83
CA PRO A 147 -5.89 -1.29 5.65
C PRO A 147 -6.75 -0.52 6.69
N PHE A 148 -7.67 -1.17 7.42
CA PHE A 148 -8.73 -0.50 8.21
C PHE A 148 -8.82 -0.94 9.67
#